data_AF-A0A3B0Z0E7-F1
#
_entry.id   AF-A0A3B0Z0E7-F1
#
_cell.length_a   1.000
_cell.length_b   1.000
_cell.length_c   1.000
_cell.angle_alpha   90.00
_cell.angle_beta   90.00
_cell.angle_gamma   90.00
#
_symmetry.space_group_name_H-M   'P 1'
#
loop_
_entity.id
_entity.type
_entity.pdbx_description
1 polymer ?
#
loop_
_entity_poly.entity_id
_entity_poly.type
_entity_poly.pdbx_seq_one_letter_code
_entity_poly.pdbx_strand_id
1 'polypeptide(L)'
;MKTTISITVNALLLLAAVLLTACGGGGNNSSSGASLTGQFVDSPVGGLRYTTTSTSGFTAADGTFSYKAGETVQFFVGDILIGSATGKSIVTPVDLVTGAVDETNPQVTNIVRFLQTIDADGNPANGIDITTVANNAGNGQNMDFTLAQGVFDTDGNIQTLVASMTTANGAGRPLISIADAQNNFRLALLELLAGNYQGTFAGDDTGTWTATINSAGTLTGTVTSNTIGSVNATGSISSSGQATMSGTVGTTVFSGAFSNTGSVSGTWSDGVDSGTFTGSKI
;
A
#
# COMPACT_ATOMS: atom_id res chain seq x y z
N MET A 1 65.90 34.27 11.43
CA MET A 1 65.25 33.28 10.56
C MET A 1 64.08 32.69 11.36
N LYS A 2 62.85 32.78 10.82
CA LYS A 2 61.54 32.37 11.39
C LYS A 2 60.85 33.34 12.38
N THR A 3 60.13 34.31 11.80
CA THR A 3 58.65 34.54 11.87
C THR A 3 57.86 33.43 12.63
N THR A 4 56.79 33.63 13.44
CA THR A 4 55.71 34.64 13.49
C THR A 4 54.84 34.43 14.79
N ILE A 5 54.51 35.51 15.53
CA ILE A 5 53.19 36.02 16.05
C ILE A 5 52.09 34.98 16.42
N SER A 6 51.30 34.98 17.52
CA SER A 6 50.49 36.01 18.25
C SER A 6 50.01 35.39 19.60
N ILE A 7 49.94 36.03 20.79
CA ILE A 7 49.08 37.15 21.24
C ILE A 7 47.57 36.81 21.07
N THR A 8 46.64 36.77 22.03
CA THR A 8 46.55 37.18 23.47
C THR A 8 45.13 36.87 24.06
N VAL A 9 45.02 36.98 25.40
CA VAL A 9 43.88 37.51 26.23
C VAL A 9 42.63 36.62 26.43
N ASN A 10 42.36 36.06 27.62
CA ASN A 10 41.74 36.61 28.85
C ASN A 10 40.21 36.84 28.76
N ALA A 11 39.42 36.27 29.69
CA ALA A 11 38.44 36.98 30.55
C ALA A 11 37.23 36.13 31.04
N LEU A 12 37.10 36.10 32.37
CA LEU A 12 35.89 36.38 33.17
C LEU A 12 34.72 35.37 33.20
N LEU A 13 34.65 34.61 34.31
CA LEU A 13 33.46 33.87 34.76
C LEU A 13 32.54 34.78 35.59
N LEU A 14 31.27 34.88 35.20
CA LEU A 14 30.16 35.46 35.98
C LEU A 14 29.25 34.33 36.47
N LEU A 15 29.05 34.19 37.79
CA LEU A 15 28.17 33.19 38.39
C LEU A 15 26.87 33.86 38.86
N ALA A 16 25.77 33.58 38.16
CA ALA A 16 24.42 34.04 38.51
C ALA A 16 23.58 32.85 38.99
N ALA A 17 23.14 32.89 40.25
CA ALA A 17 22.22 31.93 40.85
C ALA A 17 20.77 32.45 40.69
N VAL A 18 19.95 31.74 39.92
CA VAL A 18 18.50 31.97 39.82
C VAL A 18 17.79 30.69 40.23
N LEU A 19 16.89 30.84 41.21
CA LEU A 19 16.00 29.84 41.77
C LEU A 19 15.01 29.36 40.69
N LEU A 20 15.02 28.07 40.36
CA LEU A 20 13.93 27.44 39.61
C LEU A 20 13.00 26.70 40.58
N THR A 21 11.80 27.24 40.73
CA THR A 21 10.62 26.54 41.24
C THR A 21 10.13 25.57 40.17
N ALA A 22 10.35 24.27 40.36
CA ALA A 22 9.74 23.24 39.53
C ALA A 22 8.29 22.99 40.01
N CYS A 23 7.32 23.49 39.25
CA CYS A 23 5.92 23.13 39.39
C CYS A 23 5.73 21.74 38.79
N GLY A 24 5.33 20.78 39.64
CA GLY A 24 4.96 19.43 39.24
C GLY A 24 3.66 19.44 38.43
N GLY A 25 3.78 19.38 37.11
CA GLY A 25 2.67 19.09 36.21
C GLY A 25 2.41 17.58 36.17
N GLY A 26 1.28 17.16 36.75
CA GLY A 26 0.76 15.81 36.60
C GLY A 26 0.41 15.54 35.14
N GLY A 27 1.29 14.83 34.44
CA GLY A 27 1.01 14.26 33.14
C GLY A 27 0.03 13.11 33.31
N ASN A 28 -1.22 13.35 32.94
CA ASN A 28 -2.21 12.31 32.71
C ASN A 28 -1.64 11.37 31.62
N ASN A 29 -1.02 10.27 32.04
CA ASN A 29 -0.57 9.23 31.14
C ASN A 29 -1.79 8.44 30.66
N SER A 30 -2.61 9.09 29.84
CA SER A 30 -3.58 8.42 29.00
C SER A 30 -2.75 7.49 28.12
N SER A 31 -2.86 6.19 28.36
CA SER A 31 -2.28 5.12 27.55
C SER A 31 -2.95 5.06 26.17
N SER A 32 -2.90 6.18 25.46
CA SER A 32 -3.26 6.27 24.05
C SER A 32 -2.08 5.66 23.30
N GLY A 33 -2.25 4.43 22.80
CA GLY A 33 -1.24 3.75 21.99
C GLY A 33 -0.64 4.68 20.92
N ALA A 34 0.63 4.45 20.58
CA ALA A 34 1.34 5.27 19.60
C ALA A 34 0.54 5.38 18.29
N SER A 35 0.43 6.60 17.77
CA SER A 35 -0.15 6.82 16.45
C SER A 35 0.75 6.17 15.39
N LEU A 36 0.17 5.33 14.56
CA LEU A 36 0.78 4.70 13.41
C LEU A 36 0.28 5.38 12.13
N THR A 37 1.05 5.25 11.06
CA THR A 37 0.73 5.76 9.74
C THR A 37 0.49 4.60 8.78
N GLY A 38 -0.57 4.70 8.00
CA GLY A 38 -0.88 3.79 6.90
C GLY A 38 -1.06 4.58 5.61
N GLN A 39 -1.11 3.89 4.49
CA GLN A 39 -1.36 4.47 3.17
C GLN A 39 -2.50 3.71 2.48
N PHE A 40 -3.46 4.43 1.93
CA PHE A 40 -4.53 3.85 1.12
C PHE A 40 -4.14 3.84 -0.36
N VAL A 41 -4.19 2.67 -1.02
CA VAL A 41 -3.64 2.48 -2.37
C VAL A 41 -4.63 1.77 -3.33
N ASP A 42 -5.09 2.54 -4.32
CA ASP A 42 -5.64 2.19 -5.65
C ASP A 42 -4.88 3.05 -6.69
N SER A 43 -3.54 3.04 -6.60
CA SER A 43 -2.68 4.25 -6.64
C SER A 43 -2.85 5.10 -5.37
N PRO A 44 -1.87 5.93 -4.96
CA PRO A 44 -2.04 6.78 -3.77
C PRO A 44 -3.35 7.58 -3.84
N VAL A 45 -4.28 7.36 -2.91
CA VAL A 45 -5.59 8.03 -2.92
C VAL A 45 -5.66 9.14 -1.88
N GLY A 46 -5.53 10.38 -2.34
CA GLY A 46 -5.69 11.57 -1.50
C GLY A 46 -7.13 12.03 -1.36
N GLY A 47 -7.46 12.62 -0.21
CA GLY A 47 -8.77 13.23 0.02
C GLY A 47 -9.89 12.27 0.41
N LEU A 48 -9.62 11.00 0.73
CA LEU A 48 -10.59 10.12 1.35
C LEU A 48 -10.83 10.55 2.79
N ARG A 49 -12.08 10.78 3.19
CA ARG A 49 -12.41 10.93 4.60
C ARG A 49 -12.22 9.59 5.29
N TYR A 50 -11.52 9.56 6.43
CA TYR A 50 -11.36 8.36 7.24
C TYR A 50 -11.73 8.60 8.69
N THR A 51 -12.22 7.54 9.34
CA THR A 51 -12.53 7.53 10.77
C THR A 51 -12.10 6.22 11.42
N THR A 52 -11.54 6.32 12.61
CA THR A 52 -11.21 5.21 13.51
C THR A 52 -11.90 5.45 14.86
N THR A 53 -11.70 4.56 15.82
CA THR A 53 -12.20 4.76 17.19
C THR A 53 -11.60 6.02 17.85
N SER A 54 -10.38 6.43 17.50
CA SER A 54 -9.70 7.53 18.20
C SER A 54 -9.27 8.72 17.33
N THR A 55 -9.30 8.59 16.01
CA THR A 55 -8.83 9.60 15.04
C THR A 55 -9.75 9.67 13.82
N SER A 56 -9.88 10.85 13.23
CA SER A 56 -10.53 11.06 11.94
C SER A 56 -9.81 12.13 11.14
N GLY A 57 -9.92 12.09 9.82
CA GLY A 57 -9.31 13.09 8.95
C GLY A 57 -9.56 12.80 7.48
N PHE A 58 -8.68 13.32 6.63
CA PHE A 58 -8.62 13.01 5.21
C PHE A 58 -7.26 12.40 4.89
N THR A 59 -7.19 11.44 3.97
CA THR A 59 -5.91 10.94 3.46
C THR A 59 -5.14 12.09 2.81
N ALA A 60 -3.83 12.17 3.06
CA ALA A 60 -2.97 13.16 2.40
C ALA A 60 -2.81 12.84 0.90
N ALA A 61 -2.17 13.72 0.14
CA ALA A 61 -1.99 13.55 -1.31
C ALA A 61 -1.27 12.24 -1.70
N ASP A 62 -0.41 11.72 -0.82
CA ASP A 62 0.24 10.42 -0.99
C ASP A 62 -0.60 9.25 -0.45
N GLY A 63 -1.86 9.45 -0.09
CA GLY A 63 -2.74 8.45 0.48
C GLY A 63 -2.54 8.16 1.97
N THR A 64 -1.67 8.88 2.67
CA THR A 64 -1.37 8.58 4.08
C THR A 64 -2.50 8.95 5.03
N PHE A 65 -2.73 8.12 6.05
CA PHE A 65 -3.70 8.33 7.13
C PHE A 65 -3.13 7.85 8.48
N SER A 66 -3.71 8.33 9.59
CA SER A 66 -3.30 7.96 10.95
C SER A 66 -4.28 6.97 11.59
N TYR A 67 -3.76 6.00 12.36
CA TYR A 67 -4.53 5.01 13.11
C TYR A 67 -3.72 4.52 14.32
N LYS A 68 -4.34 3.75 15.24
CA LYS A 68 -3.60 3.00 16.26
C LYS A 68 -3.70 1.50 16.02
N ALA A 69 -2.69 0.76 16.51
CA ALA A 69 -2.64 -0.69 16.38
C ALA A 69 -3.95 -1.35 16.85
N GLY A 70 -4.52 -2.20 16.00
CA GLY A 70 -5.76 -2.93 16.27
C GLY A 70 -7.06 -2.15 16.01
N GLU A 71 -7.00 -0.86 15.67
CA GLU A 71 -8.20 -0.11 15.29
C GLU A 71 -8.69 -0.49 13.89
N THR A 72 -10.01 -0.46 13.72
CA THR A 72 -10.64 -0.48 12.39
C THR A 72 -10.69 0.94 11.83
N VAL A 73 -10.30 1.07 10.56
CA VAL A 73 -10.38 2.31 9.80
C VAL A 73 -11.51 2.18 8.79
N GLN A 74 -12.42 3.15 8.77
CA GLN A 74 -13.47 3.27 7.77
C GLN A 74 -13.12 4.40 6.80
N PHE A 75 -13.26 4.15 5.50
CA PHE A 75 -12.94 5.11 4.44
C PHE A 75 -14.20 5.54 3.69
N PHE A 76 -14.28 6.82 3.37
CA PHE A 76 -15.45 7.46 2.77
C PHE A 76 -15.06 8.46 1.69
N VAL A 77 -16.00 8.68 0.78
CA VAL A 77 -16.04 9.89 -0.06
C VAL A 77 -17.32 10.64 0.28
N GLY A 78 -17.21 11.83 0.88
CA GLY A 78 -18.35 12.48 1.54
C GLY A 78 -18.93 11.57 2.63
N ASP A 79 -20.19 11.16 2.48
CA ASP A 79 -20.87 10.20 3.38
C ASP A 79 -20.95 8.78 2.80
N ILE A 80 -20.47 8.56 1.58
CA ILE A 80 -20.46 7.25 0.92
C ILE A 80 -19.37 6.40 1.56
N LEU A 81 -19.77 5.35 2.29
CA LEU A 81 -18.85 4.36 2.83
C LEU A 81 -18.29 3.50 1.70
N ILE A 82 -16.97 3.56 1.49
CA ILE A 82 -16.27 2.72 0.52
C ILE A 82 -15.94 1.36 1.12
N GLY A 83 -15.64 1.34 2.43
CA GLY A 83 -15.45 0.13 3.20
C GLY A 83 -14.62 0.35 4.45
N SER A 84 -14.25 -0.75 5.10
CA SER A 84 -13.48 -0.73 6.34
C SER A 84 -12.46 -1.85 6.40
N ALA A 85 -11.31 -1.59 7.00
CA ALA A 85 -10.27 -2.59 7.21
C ALA A 85 -9.61 -2.39 8.59
N THR A 86 -8.88 -3.41 9.06
CA THR A 86 -7.96 -3.22 10.18
C THR A 86 -6.83 -2.28 9.73
N GLY A 87 -6.50 -1.29 10.55
CA GLY A 87 -5.40 -0.36 10.27
C GLY A 87 -4.06 -1.10 10.13
N LYS A 88 -3.36 -0.85 9.02
CA LYS A 88 -2.04 -1.40 8.69
C LYS A 88 -1.25 -0.44 7.81
N SER A 89 0.02 -0.73 7.55
CA SER A 89 0.92 0.14 6.78
C SER A 89 0.41 0.44 5.37
N ILE A 90 -0.20 -0.54 4.70
CA ILE A 90 -0.80 -0.41 3.37
C ILE A 90 -2.19 -1.03 3.40
N VAL A 91 -3.21 -0.23 3.11
CA VAL A 91 -4.60 -0.66 2.91
C VAL A 91 -4.96 -0.48 1.45
N THR A 92 -5.51 -1.50 0.81
CA THR A 92 -5.99 -1.43 -0.57
C THR A 92 -7.50 -1.71 -0.60
N PRO A 93 -8.20 -1.39 -1.71
CA PRO A 93 -9.57 -1.83 -1.94
C PRO A 93 -9.84 -3.33 -1.73
N VAL A 94 -8.84 -4.21 -1.94
CA VAL A 94 -8.97 -5.64 -1.63
C VAL A 94 -9.20 -5.85 -0.12
N ASP A 95 -8.52 -5.08 0.72
CA ASP A 95 -8.63 -5.20 2.18
C ASP A 95 -9.99 -4.73 2.74
N LEU A 96 -10.72 -3.93 1.98
CA LEU A 96 -12.04 -3.43 2.36
C LEU A 96 -13.14 -4.49 2.20
N VAL A 97 -12.86 -5.55 1.43
CA VAL A 97 -13.84 -6.57 1.03
C VAL A 97 -13.44 -7.92 1.61
N THR A 98 -14.28 -8.46 2.48
CA THR A 98 -14.02 -9.76 3.11
C THR A 98 -13.97 -10.87 2.05
N GLY A 99 -12.86 -11.62 2.03
CA GLY A 99 -12.67 -12.74 1.11
C GLY A 99 -12.21 -12.36 -0.30
N ALA A 100 -11.99 -11.06 -0.59
CA ALA A 100 -11.32 -10.66 -1.81
C ALA A 100 -9.83 -11.05 -1.79
N VAL A 101 -9.33 -11.48 -2.94
CA VAL A 101 -7.91 -11.87 -3.12
C VAL A 101 -7.17 -10.96 -4.08
N ASP A 102 -7.89 -10.31 -5.00
CA ASP A 102 -7.34 -9.46 -6.05
C ASP A 102 -8.41 -8.49 -6.60
N GLU A 103 -8.06 -7.73 -7.63
CA GLU A 103 -8.90 -6.74 -8.30
C GLU A 103 -10.15 -7.32 -8.99
N THR A 104 -10.19 -8.63 -9.24
CA THR A 104 -11.26 -9.27 -10.01
C THR A 104 -12.51 -9.54 -9.18
N ASN A 105 -12.44 -9.37 -7.85
CA ASN A 105 -13.62 -9.44 -6.99
C ASN A 105 -14.65 -8.36 -7.41
N PRO A 106 -15.94 -8.70 -7.61
CA PRO A 106 -16.94 -7.75 -8.10
C PRO A 106 -17.12 -6.49 -7.24
N GLN A 107 -17.09 -6.62 -5.92
CA GLN A 107 -17.22 -5.49 -5.01
C GLN A 107 -15.97 -4.60 -5.04
N VAL A 108 -14.79 -5.21 -5.07
CA VAL A 108 -13.51 -4.49 -5.25
C VAL A 108 -13.53 -3.72 -6.57
N THR A 109 -13.96 -4.37 -7.65
CA THR A 109 -14.11 -3.74 -8.97
C THR A 109 -15.02 -2.51 -8.90
N ASN A 110 -16.17 -2.59 -8.24
CA ASN A 110 -17.09 -1.46 -8.12
C ASN A 110 -16.47 -0.30 -7.31
N ILE A 111 -15.72 -0.62 -6.24
CA ILE A 111 -15.00 0.38 -5.43
C ILE A 111 -13.96 1.11 -6.29
N VAL A 112 -13.07 0.39 -6.96
CA VAL A 112 -11.98 1.01 -7.74
C VAL A 112 -12.50 1.77 -8.96
N ARG A 113 -13.57 1.27 -9.60
CA ARG A 113 -14.25 2.01 -10.67
C ARG A 113 -14.78 3.34 -10.18
N PHE A 114 -15.40 3.38 -9.00
CA PHE A 114 -15.88 4.63 -8.43
C PHE A 114 -14.73 5.59 -8.16
N LEU A 115 -13.71 5.16 -7.40
CA LEU A 115 -12.56 5.99 -7.02
C LEU A 115 -11.83 6.57 -8.25
N GLN A 116 -11.48 5.71 -9.21
CA GLN A 116 -10.76 6.13 -10.42
C GLN A 116 -11.61 7.04 -11.32
N THR A 117 -12.94 6.95 -11.29
CA THR A 117 -13.81 7.82 -12.10
C THR A 117 -13.88 9.24 -11.53
N ILE A 118 -13.95 9.36 -10.20
CA ILE A 118 -14.11 10.65 -9.50
C ILE A 118 -12.78 11.36 -9.22
N ASP A 119 -11.66 10.72 -9.54
CA ASP A 119 -10.33 11.33 -9.59
C ASP A 119 -10.35 12.68 -10.31
N ALA A 120 -9.64 13.69 -9.80
CA ALA A 120 -9.72 15.06 -10.29
C ALA A 120 -9.48 15.17 -11.80
N ASP A 121 -8.38 14.61 -12.28
CA ASP A 121 -7.98 14.66 -13.70
C ASP A 121 -8.42 13.41 -14.50
N GLY A 122 -8.88 12.35 -13.82
CA GLY A 122 -9.33 11.11 -14.44
C GLY A 122 -8.18 10.23 -14.94
N ASN A 123 -6.98 10.42 -14.39
CA ASN A 123 -5.79 9.65 -14.72
C ASN A 123 -5.22 8.96 -13.46
N PRO A 124 -5.72 7.76 -13.09
CA PRO A 124 -5.30 7.09 -11.86
C PRO A 124 -3.82 6.66 -11.84
N ALA A 125 -3.09 6.75 -12.97
CA ALA A 125 -1.67 6.41 -13.04
C ALA A 125 -0.75 7.43 -12.33
N ASN A 126 -1.23 8.66 -12.06
CA ASN A 126 -0.45 9.69 -11.36
C ASN A 126 -0.90 9.91 -9.89
N GLY A 127 -1.75 9.03 -9.37
CA GLY A 127 -2.45 9.19 -8.10
C GLY A 127 -3.96 9.32 -8.31
N ILE A 128 -4.74 9.29 -7.23
CA ILE A 128 -6.17 9.60 -7.25
C ILE A 128 -6.41 10.75 -6.29
N ASP A 129 -6.90 11.88 -6.80
CA ASP A 129 -7.24 13.06 -5.99
C ASP A 129 -8.76 13.20 -5.82
N ILE A 130 -9.24 12.89 -4.63
CA ILE A 130 -10.63 13.11 -4.23
C ILE A 130 -10.77 14.54 -3.70
N THR A 131 -11.10 15.45 -4.60
CA THR A 131 -11.20 16.88 -4.28
C THR A 131 -12.24 17.17 -3.20
N THR A 132 -12.11 18.34 -2.54
CA THR A 132 -13.13 18.81 -1.58
C THR A 132 -14.51 18.98 -2.23
N VAL A 133 -14.56 19.38 -3.51
CA VAL A 133 -15.83 19.55 -4.22
C VAL A 133 -16.49 18.20 -4.55
N ALA A 134 -15.70 17.18 -4.89
CA ALA A 134 -16.19 15.80 -5.05
C ALA A 134 -16.69 15.23 -3.72
N ASN A 135 -15.95 15.42 -2.61
CA ASN A 135 -16.39 15.05 -1.27
C ASN A 135 -17.73 15.74 -0.90
N ASN A 136 -17.87 17.03 -1.17
CA ASN A 136 -19.10 17.77 -0.89
C ASN A 136 -20.30 17.24 -1.69
N ALA A 137 -20.09 16.84 -2.95
CA ALA A 137 -21.12 16.21 -3.77
C ALA A 137 -21.54 14.81 -3.26
N GLY A 138 -20.66 14.12 -2.53
CA GLY A 138 -20.95 12.84 -1.87
C GLY A 138 -21.64 12.96 -0.50
N ASN A 139 -21.86 14.17 0.03
CA ASN A 139 -22.52 14.34 1.33
C ASN A 139 -24.01 13.96 1.25
N GLY A 140 -24.49 13.20 2.24
CA GLY A 140 -25.85 12.65 2.28
C GLY A 140 -26.14 11.56 1.24
N GLN A 141 -25.13 11.12 0.48
CA GLN A 141 -25.27 10.09 -0.55
C GLN A 141 -24.90 8.71 0.02
N ASN A 142 -25.43 7.67 -0.60
CA ASN A 142 -25.01 6.29 -0.36
C ASN A 142 -24.74 5.59 -1.70
N MET A 143 -23.97 4.50 -1.65
CA MET A 143 -23.71 3.67 -2.81
C MET A 143 -23.59 2.21 -2.35
N ASP A 144 -24.24 1.31 -3.06
CA ASP A 144 -24.12 -0.12 -2.83
C ASP A 144 -23.09 -0.71 -3.79
N PHE A 145 -21.88 -0.94 -3.28
CA PHE A 145 -20.79 -1.57 -4.03
C PHE A 145 -20.97 -3.09 -4.22
N THR A 146 -21.96 -3.71 -3.55
CA THR A 146 -22.22 -5.16 -3.64
C THR A 146 -23.09 -5.54 -4.84
N LEU A 147 -23.63 -4.56 -5.56
CA LEU A 147 -24.42 -4.79 -6.77
C LEU A 147 -23.63 -5.60 -7.81
N ALA A 148 -24.34 -6.51 -8.47
CA ALA A 148 -23.77 -7.35 -9.51
C ALA A 148 -23.25 -6.51 -10.69
N GLN A 149 -22.27 -7.07 -11.40
CA GLN A 149 -21.81 -6.52 -12.67
C GLN A 149 -22.98 -6.37 -13.66
N GLY A 150 -23.02 -5.28 -14.42
CA GLY A 150 -24.14 -4.90 -15.28
C GLY A 150 -25.19 -4.09 -14.53
N VAL A 151 -25.44 -4.40 -13.25
CA VAL A 151 -26.40 -3.65 -12.42
C VAL A 151 -25.76 -2.37 -11.89
N PHE A 152 -24.55 -2.46 -11.33
CA PHE A 152 -23.83 -1.30 -10.80
C PHE A 152 -23.60 -0.20 -11.87
N ASP A 153 -23.22 -0.58 -13.08
CA ASP A 153 -22.95 0.33 -14.19
C ASP A 153 -24.21 0.86 -14.89
N THR A 154 -25.38 0.24 -14.71
CA THR A 154 -26.63 0.73 -15.30
C THR A 154 -27.59 1.34 -14.29
N ASP A 155 -27.24 1.32 -13.00
CA ASP A 155 -28.03 1.96 -11.96
C ASP A 155 -28.08 3.48 -12.16
N GLY A 156 -29.30 4.01 -12.34
CA GLY A 156 -29.51 5.43 -12.64
C GLY A 156 -29.10 6.37 -11.51
N ASN A 157 -29.17 5.94 -10.25
CA ASN A 157 -28.76 6.75 -9.10
C ASN A 157 -27.23 6.83 -9.06
N ILE A 158 -26.54 5.72 -9.27
CA ILE A 158 -25.07 5.67 -9.35
C ILE A 158 -24.58 6.54 -10.50
N GLN A 159 -25.17 6.41 -11.69
CA GLN A 159 -24.80 7.22 -12.85
C GLN A 159 -25.02 8.73 -12.60
N THR A 160 -26.13 9.10 -11.97
CA THR A 160 -26.43 10.51 -11.62
C THR A 160 -25.42 11.06 -10.61
N LEU A 161 -25.09 10.26 -9.59
CA LEU A 161 -24.15 10.65 -8.54
C LEU A 161 -22.73 10.82 -9.11
N VAL A 162 -22.24 9.83 -9.86
CA VAL A 162 -20.93 9.89 -10.52
C VAL A 162 -20.84 11.08 -11.47
N ALA A 163 -21.88 11.33 -12.27
CA ALA A 163 -21.92 12.49 -13.15
C ALA A 163 -21.87 13.82 -12.36
N SER A 164 -22.57 13.90 -11.22
CA SER A 164 -22.54 15.07 -10.34
C SER A 164 -21.15 15.31 -9.75
N MET A 165 -20.51 14.26 -9.22
CA MET A 165 -19.18 14.35 -8.60
C MET A 165 -18.09 14.70 -9.60
N THR A 166 -18.12 14.10 -10.81
CA THR A 166 -17.15 14.40 -11.87
C THR A 166 -17.35 15.79 -12.46
N THR A 167 -18.61 16.23 -12.63
CA THR A 167 -18.91 17.61 -13.05
C THR A 167 -18.39 18.63 -12.05
N ALA A 168 -18.38 18.32 -10.75
CA ALA A 168 -17.78 19.17 -9.73
C ALA A 168 -16.26 19.37 -9.95
N ASN A 169 -15.58 18.40 -10.57
CA ASN A 169 -14.18 18.49 -11.00
C ASN A 169 -13.99 19.17 -12.37
N GLY A 170 -15.06 19.72 -12.96
CA GLY A 170 -15.02 20.53 -14.18
C GLY A 170 -15.56 19.85 -15.43
N ALA A 171 -15.71 18.52 -15.44
CA ALA A 171 -16.29 17.79 -16.56
C ALA A 171 -16.98 16.49 -16.10
N GLY A 172 -18.22 16.29 -16.51
CA GLY A 172 -18.93 15.03 -16.28
C GLY A 172 -18.26 13.89 -17.05
N ARG A 173 -18.04 12.76 -16.37
CA ARG A 173 -17.46 11.54 -16.96
C ARG A 173 -18.33 10.33 -16.63
N PRO A 174 -18.46 9.36 -17.55
CA PRO A 174 -19.07 8.08 -17.22
C PRO A 174 -18.13 7.28 -16.31
N LEU A 175 -18.66 6.23 -15.67
CA LEU A 175 -17.83 5.24 -15.00
C LEU A 175 -16.76 4.68 -15.96
N ILE A 176 -15.53 4.61 -15.49
CA ILE A 176 -14.47 3.89 -16.19
C ILE A 176 -14.89 2.43 -16.43
N SER A 177 -14.38 1.84 -17.52
CA SER A 177 -14.69 0.45 -17.86
C SER A 177 -14.16 -0.50 -16.79
N ILE A 178 -14.79 -1.67 -16.64
CA ILE A 178 -14.32 -2.69 -15.70
C ILE A 178 -12.89 -3.12 -16.00
N ALA A 179 -12.58 -3.33 -17.29
CA ALA A 179 -11.26 -3.79 -17.72
C ALA A 179 -10.18 -2.75 -17.41
N ASP A 180 -10.44 -1.47 -17.67
CA ASP A 180 -9.46 -0.41 -17.40
C ASP A 180 -9.26 -0.24 -15.89
N ALA A 181 -10.34 -0.23 -15.10
CA ALA A 181 -10.26 -0.07 -13.65
C ALA A 181 -9.50 -1.21 -12.98
N GLN A 182 -9.81 -2.45 -13.37
CA GLN A 182 -9.08 -3.64 -12.92
C GLN A 182 -7.62 -3.56 -13.35
N ASN A 183 -7.32 -3.19 -14.61
CA ASN A 183 -5.94 -3.10 -15.07
C ASN A 183 -5.13 -2.04 -14.31
N ASN A 184 -5.69 -0.85 -14.10
CA ASN A 184 -5.03 0.22 -13.34
C ASN A 184 -4.75 -0.24 -11.90
N PHE A 185 -5.74 -0.82 -11.24
CA PHE A 185 -5.59 -1.28 -9.87
C PHE A 185 -4.61 -2.46 -9.75
N ARG A 186 -4.66 -3.41 -10.70
CA ARG A 186 -3.71 -4.53 -10.80
C ARG A 186 -2.27 -4.02 -10.90
N LEU A 187 -2.02 -2.98 -11.70
CA LEU A 187 -0.70 -2.37 -11.82
C LEU A 187 -0.26 -1.72 -10.50
N ALA A 188 -1.17 -1.05 -9.79
CA ALA A 188 -0.86 -0.50 -8.46
C ALA A 188 -0.52 -1.59 -7.43
N LEU A 189 -1.21 -2.73 -7.45
CA LEU A 189 -0.91 -3.89 -6.60
C LEU A 189 0.47 -4.50 -6.94
N LEU A 190 0.80 -4.61 -8.23
CA LEU A 190 2.12 -5.08 -8.67
C LEU A 190 3.24 -4.10 -8.30
N GLU A 191 2.99 -2.79 -8.33
CA GLU A 191 3.96 -1.78 -7.90
C GLU A 191 4.30 -1.91 -6.41
N LEU A 192 3.32 -2.23 -5.55
CA LEU A 192 3.58 -2.51 -4.13
C LEU A 192 4.53 -3.71 -3.94
N LEU A 193 4.43 -4.70 -4.84
CA LEU A 193 5.27 -5.90 -4.85
C LEU A 193 6.61 -5.70 -5.58
N ALA A 194 6.75 -4.67 -6.41
CA ALA A 194 7.97 -4.38 -7.14
C ALA A 194 9.14 -4.07 -6.20
N GLY A 195 10.33 -4.55 -6.53
CA GLY A 195 11.54 -4.36 -5.73
C GLY A 195 12.46 -5.57 -5.74
N ASN A 196 13.49 -5.50 -4.91
CA ASN A 196 14.48 -6.57 -4.77
C ASN A 196 14.16 -7.39 -3.53
N TYR A 197 14.41 -8.69 -3.63
CA TYR A 197 14.14 -9.68 -2.59
C TYR A 197 15.33 -10.62 -2.49
N GLN A 198 15.53 -11.15 -1.29
CA GLN A 198 16.49 -12.22 -1.07
C GLN A 198 15.99 -13.17 0.01
N GLY A 199 16.54 -14.37 0.01
CA GLY A 199 16.20 -15.35 1.02
C GLY A 199 17.02 -16.63 0.94
N THR A 200 16.53 -17.63 1.66
CA THR A 200 17.11 -18.96 1.75
C THR A 200 16.08 -20.01 1.41
N PHE A 201 16.55 -21.17 0.95
CA PHE A 201 15.74 -22.38 0.84
C PHE A 201 16.42 -23.55 1.54
N ALA A 202 15.62 -24.51 1.99
CA ALA A 202 16.04 -25.71 2.68
C ALA A 202 15.10 -26.88 2.35
N GLY A 203 15.51 -28.11 2.67
CA GLY A 203 14.81 -29.34 2.34
C GLY A 203 15.83 -30.39 1.95
N ASP A 204 15.58 -31.07 0.84
CA ASP A 204 16.53 -32.03 0.26
C ASP A 204 17.81 -31.35 -0.27
N ASP A 205 17.74 -30.06 -0.61
CA ASP A 205 18.88 -29.18 -0.85
C ASP A 205 18.76 -27.88 -0.04
N THR A 206 19.87 -27.16 0.09
CA THR A 206 19.93 -25.88 0.80
C THR A 206 20.66 -24.82 -0.03
N GLY A 207 20.29 -23.56 0.16
CA GLY A 207 20.94 -22.48 -0.54
C GLY A 207 20.29 -21.11 -0.34
N THR A 208 20.68 -20.18 -1.20
CA THR A 208 20.17 -18.80 -1.20
C THR A 208 19.48 -18.48 -2.52
N TRP A 209 18.62 -17.47 -2.50
CA TRP A 209 18.02 -16.94 -3.71
C TRP A 209 17.93 -15.42 -3.66
N THR A 210 17.95 -14.80 -4.83
CA THR A 210 17.64 -13.38 -5.05
C THR A 210 16.58 -13.26 -6.13
N ALA A 211 15.74 -12.24 -6.02
CA ALA A 211 14.76 -11.91 -7.05
C ALA A 211 14.54 -10.41 -7.16
N THR A 212 14.30 -9.93 -8.38
CA THR A 212 13.85 -8.59 -8.69
C THR A 212 12.47 -8.71 -9.34
N ILE A 213 11.50 -8.02 -8.77
CA ILE A 213 10.14 -7.87 -9.30
C ILE A 213 10.05 -6.50 -9.95
N ASN A 214 9.68 -6.45 -11.23
CA ASN A 214 9.34 -5.18 -11.88
C ASN A 214 7.86 -4.82 -11.70
N SER A 215 7.50 -3.59 -12.06
CA SER A 215 6.12 -3.07 -11.99
C SER A 215 5.09 -3.82 -12.85
N ALA A 216 5.56 -4.66 -13.79
CA ALA A 216 4.70 -5.52 -14.61
C ALA A 216 4.52 -6.93 -14.02
N GLY A 217 5.09 -7.22 -12.84
CA GLY A 217 5.02 -8.53 -12.21
C GLY A 217 5.97 -9.58 -12.80
N THR A 218 6.97 -9.17 -13.58
CA THR A 218 8.03 -10.06 -14.04
C THR A 218 9.05 -10.27 -12.94
N LEU A 219 9.41 -11.53 -12.68
CA LEU A 219 10.45 -11.93 -11.74
C LEU A 219 11.71 -12.36 -12.50
N THR A 220 12.85 -11.81 -12.11
CA THR A 220 14.18 -12.29 -12.53
C THR A 220 15.08 -12.43 -11.31
N GLY A 221 16.07 -13.31 -11.36
CA GLY A 221 16.89 -13.53 -10.17
C GLY A 221 17.90 -14.65 -10.32
N THR A 222 18.37 -15.12 -9.18
CA THR A 222 19.38 -16.17 -9.10
C THR A 222 19.05 -17.11 -7.94
N VAL A 223 19.16 -18.41 -8.17
CA VAL A 223 19.10 -19.43 -7.13
C VAL A 223 20.49 -20.04 -7.02
N THR A 224 21.06 -20.06 -5.82
CA THR A 224 22.39 -20.61 -5.54
C THR A 224 22.26 -21.79 -4.58
N SER A 225 22.39 -22.99 -5.13
CA SER A 225 22.50 -24.25 -4.39
C SER A 225 23.88 -24.38 -3.77
N ASN A 226 23.94 -24.85 -2.52
CA ASN A 226 25.18 -25.18 -1.84
C ASN A 226 25.88 -26.41 -2.45
N THR A 227 25.14 -27.22 -3.22
CA THR A 227 25.61 -28.48 -3.78
C THR A 227 25.95 -28.35 -5.27
N ILE A 228 25.12 -27.64 -6.04
CA ILE A 228 25.14 -27.64 -7.50
C ILE A 228 25.63 -26.30 -8.08
N GLY A 229 25.67 -25.24 -7.27
CA GLY A 229 26.07 -23.90 -7.69
C GLY A 229 24.89 -23.01 -8.08
N SER A 230 25.14 -22.03 -8.94
CA SER A 230 24.22 -20.92 -9.18
C SER A 230 23.56 -20.96 -10.55
N VAL A 231 22.25 -20.72 -10.60
CA VAL A 231 21.43 -20.67 -11.82
C VAL A 231 20.57 -19.41 -11.86
N ASN A 232 20.38 -18.85 -13.06
CA ASN A 232 19.42 -17.78 -13.25
C ASN A 232 18.01 -18.31 -13.09
N ALA A 233 17.16 -17.52 -12.42
CA ALA A 233 15.75 -17.80 -12.23
C ALA A 233 14.90 -16.72 -12.91
N THR A 234 13.78 -17.15 -13.48
CA THR A 234 12.78 -16.27 -14.09
C THR A 234 11.39 -16.73 -13.67
N GLY A 235 10.44 -15.80 -13.62
CA GLY A 235 9.10 -16.10 -13.16
C GLY A 235 8.12 -14.96 -13.33
N SER A 236 6.97 -15.10 -12.70
CA SER A 236 5.92 -14.09 -12.65
C SER A 236 5.22 -14.08 -11.31
N ILE A 237 4.72 -12.93 -10.92
CA ILE A 237 3.89 -12.73 -9.72
C ILE A 237 2.52 -12.17 -10.13
N SER A 238 1.46 -12.68 -9.50
CA SER A 238 0.11 -12.12 -9.60
C SER A 238 -0.06 -10.90 -8.69
N SER A 239 -1.06 -10.06 -8.95
CA SER A 239 -1.44 -8.95 -8.06
C SER A 239 -1.83 -9.40 -6.64
N SER A 240 -2.25 -10.65 -6.46
CA SER A 240 -2.50 -11.27 -5.15
C SER A 240 -1.23 -11.68 -4.40
N GLY A 241 -0.04 -11.48 -4.98
CA GLY A 241 1.24 -11.81 -4.36
C GLY A 241 1.69 -13.26 -4.58
N GLN A 242 0.94 -14.07 -5.34
CA GLN A 242 1.32 -15.44 -5.64
C GLN A 242 2.33 -15.47 -6.78
N ALA A 243 3.47 -16.10 -6.55
CA ALA A 243 4.59 -16.12 -7.48
C ALA A 243 5.05 -17.54 -7.78
N THR A 244 5.54 -17.73 -9.00
CA THR A 244 6.31 -18.88 -9.41
C THR A 244 7.64 -18.41 -9.99
N MET A 245 8.74 -19.09 -9.65
CA MET A 245 10.07 -18.85 -10.20
C MET A 245 10.69 -20.20 -10.57
N SER A 246 11.29 -20.28 -11.76
CA SER A 246 11.98 -21.47 -12.22
C SER A 246 13.38 -21.13 -12.70
N GLY A 247 14.34 -22.01 -12.40
CA GLY A 247 15.70 -21.92 -12.93
C GLY A 247 15.72 -22.19 -14.44
N THR A 248 16.62 -21.55 -15.18
CA THR A 248 16.82 -21.84 -16.62
C THR A 248 17.41 -23.23 -16.87
N VAL A 249 17.98 -23.88 -15.84
CA VAL A 249 18.57 -25.22 -15.90
C VAL A 249 17.89 -26.10 -14.85
N GLY A 250 17.12 -27.10 -15.30
CA GLY A 250 16.43 -28.07 -14.43
C GLY A 250 14.90 -27.96 -14.45
N THR A 251 14.25 -28.81 -13.66
CA THR A 251 12.78 -28.85 -13.46
C THR A 251 12.36 -28.16 -12.16
N THR A 252 13.29 -27.56 -11.42
CA THR A 252 13.01 -26.95 -10.11
C THR A 252 12.12 -25.71 -10.25
N VAL A 253 11.00 -25.73 -9.54
CA VAL A 253 10.04 -24.64 -9.44
C VAL A 253 9.93 -24.21 -7.97
N PHE A 254 10.09 -22.91 -7.73
CA PHE A 254 9.78 -22.25 -6.47
C PHE A 254 8.41 -21.61 -6.59
N SER A 255 7.49 -21.95 -5.67
CA SER A 255 6.12 -21.44 -5.64
C SER A 255 5.82 -20.88 -4.25
N GLY A 256 5.42 -19.61 -4.16
CA GLY A 256 5.22 -18.96 -2.86
C GLY A 256 4.42 -17.67 -2.93
N ALA A 257 4.24 -17.08 -1.75
CA ALA A 257 3.52 -15.85 -1.52
C ALA A 257 4.48 -14.72 -1.14
N PHE A 258 4.26 -13.54 -1.71
CA PHE A 258 4.95 -12.29 -1.39
C PHE A 258 3.93 -11.33 -0.81
N SER A 259 4.18 -10.82 0.39
CA SER A 259 3.32 -9.81 1.01
C SER A 259 3.70 -8.41 0.55
N ASN A 260 2.73 -7.48 0.60
CA ASN A 260 3.00 -6.05 0.40
C ASN A 260 3.90 -5.43 1.49
N THR A 261 4.09 -6.13 2.61
CA THR A 261 5.07 -5.78 3.66
C THR A 261 6.46 -6.36 3.38
N GLY A 262 6.63 -7.07 2.26
CA GLY A 262 7.90 -7.58 1.78
C GLY A 262 8.29 -8.95 2.33
N SER A 263 7.43 -9.66 3.07
CA SER A 263 7.73 -11.03 3.52
C SER A 263 7.47 -12.04 2.40
N VAL A 264 8.32 -13.06 2.30
CA VAL A 264 8.22 -14.11 1.28
C VAL A 264 8.29 -15.49 1.92
N SER A 265 7.41 -16.39 1.50
CA SER A 265 7.46 -17.79 1.91
C SER A 265 6.83 -18.71 0.88
N GLY A 266 7.34 -19.94 0.75
CA GLY A 266 6.77 -20.94 -0.13
C GLY A 266 7.51 -22.27 -0.12
N THR A 267 7.31 -23.05 -1.18
CA THR A 267 7.92 -24.36 -1.39
C THR A 267 8.71 -24.40 -2.68
N TRP A 268 9.68 -25.30 -2.76
CA TRP A 268 10.35 -25.64 -4.02
C TRP A 268 10.26 -27.14 -4.28
N SER A 269 10.24 -27.54 -5.54
CA SER A 269 10.36 -28.95 -5.94
C SER A 269 10.86 -29.08 -7.38
N ASP A 270 11.61 -30.14 -7.67
CA ASP A 270 12.04 -30.51 -9.02
C ASP A 270 11.31 -31.76 -9.57
N GLY A 271 10.32 -32.27 -8.82
CA GLY A 271 9.58 -33.50 -9.12
C GLY A 271 10.07 -34.73 -8.36
N VAL A 272 11.26 -34.68 -7.75
CA VAL A 272 11.83 -35.74 -6.89
C VAL A 272 12.14 -35.17 -5.52
N ASP A 273 12.93 -34.10 -5.52
CA ASP A 273 13.37 -33.39 -4.33
C ASP A 273 12.46 -32.20 -4.05
N SER A 274 12.38 -31.80 -2.79
CA SER A 274 11.52 -30.71 -2.34
C SER A 274 11.99 -30.02 -1.07
N GLY A 275 11.37 -28.87 -0.81
CA GLY A 275 11.58 -28.16 0.43
C GLY A 275 10.81 -26.86 0.53
N THR A 276 11.28 -25.99 1.41
CA THR A 276 10.67 -24.68 1.69
C THR A 276 11.65 -23.55 1.41
N PHE A 277 11.13 -22.37 1.12
CA PHE A 277 11.93 -21.15 1.02
C PHE A 277 11.26 -20.00 1.74
N THR A 278 12.08 -19.08 2.24
CA THR A 278 11.66 -17.86 2.91
C THR A 278 12.56 -16.71 2.50
N GLY A 279 12.06 -15.48 2.56
CA GLY A 279 12.87 -14.30 2.30
C GLY A 279 12.15 -13.01 2.63
N SER A 280 12.82 -11.90 2.29
CA SER A 280 12.26 -10.57 2.46
C SER A 280 12.70 -9.60 1.37
N LYS A 281 11.92 -8.55 1.19
CA LYS A 281 12.27 -7.36 0.40
C LYS A 281 13.48 -6.66 1.04
N ILE A 282 14.36 -6.08 0.20
CA ILE A 282 15.56 -5.33 0.62
C ILE A 282 15.48 -3.86 0.23
#